data_AF-A0A4P7QCV2-F1
#
_entry.id   AF-A0A4P7QCV2-F1
#
_cell.length_a   1.000
_cell.length_b   1.000
_cell.length_c   1.000
_cell.angle_alpha   90.00
_cell.angle_beta   90.00
_cell.angle_gamma   90.00
#
_symmetry.space_group_name_H-M   'P 1'
#
loop_
_entity.id
_entity.type
_entity.pdbx_description
1 polymer ?
#
loop_
_entity_poly.entity_id
_entity_poly.type
_entity_poly.pdbx_seq_one_letter_code
_entity_poly.pdbx_strand_id
1 'polypeptide(L)' 'MTAPVLHRYSPEEARRELERLESRVDGDILEFERRAISYELSPKEMGIWERIAELRWLLNRD' A
#
# COMPACT_ATOMS: atom_id res chain seq x y z
N MET A 1 15.36 -6.23 3.43
CA MET A 1 14.23 -6.52 4.34
C MET A 1 14.21 -5.41 5.38
N THR A 2 13.47 -4.34 5.10
CA THR A 2 13.27 -3.23 6.04
C THR A 2 12.27 -3.71 7.08
N ALA A 3 12.63 -3.65 8.37
CA ALA A 3 11.74 -4.09 9.44
C ALA A 3 10.42 -3.27 9.37
N PRO A 4 9.24 -3.91 9.46
CA PRO A 4 7.98 -3.19 9.44
C PRO A 4 7.98 -2.21 10.61
N VAL A 5 7.84 -0.92 10.31
CA VAL A 5 7.68 0.10 11.33
C VAL A 5 6.33 -0.18 11.98
N LEU A 6 6.36 -0.87 13.13
CA LEU A 6 5.20 -1.20 13.96
C LEU A 6 4.58 0.08 14.55
N HIS A 7 4.07 0.96 13.71
CA HIS A 7 2.97 1.80 14.12
C HIS A 7 1.80 0.87 14.41
N ARG A 8 1.38 0.83 15.68
CA ARG A 8 0.18 0.13 16.08
C ARG A 8 -1.02 0.89 15.50
N TYR A 9 -1.32 0.64 14.24
CA TYR A 9 -2.60 1.06 13.68
C TYR A 9 -3.69 0.26 14.39
N SER A 10 -4.70 0.94 14.90
CA SER A 10 -5.97 0.26 15.10
C SER A 10 -6.53 -0.19 13.74
N PRO A 11 -7.37 -1.25 13.68
CA PRO A 11 -7.98 -1.69 12.43
C PRO A 11 -8.71 -0.57 11.67
N GLU A 12 -9.31 0.37 12.39
CA GLU A 12 -10.01 1.52 11.80
C GLU A 12 -9.03 2.52 11.17
N GLU A 13 -7.91 2.80 11.82
CA GLU A 13 -6.86 3.67 11.28
C GLU A 13 -6.19 3.02 10.07
N ALA A 14 -5.93 1.72 10.12
CA ALA A 14 -5.37 0.98 9.00
C ALA A 14 -6.29 1.04 7.77
N ARG A 15 -7.61 0.93 7.98
CA ARG A 15 -8.59 1.04 6.89
C ARG A 15 -8.64 2.44 6.29
N ARG A 16 -8.66 3.48 7.12
CA ARG A 16 -8.66 4.88 6.62
C ARG A 16 -7.37 5.21 5.87
N GLU A 17 -6.24 4.73 6.35
CA GLU A 17 -4.96 4.95 5.67
C GLU A 17 -4.90 4.16 4.36
N LEU A 18 -5.41 2.93 4.32
CA LEU A 18 -5.52 2.15 3.09
C LEU A 18 -6.38 2.88 2.05
N GLU A 19 -7.59 3.30 2.43
CA GLU A 19 -8.50 4.05 1.54
C GLU A 19 -7.87 5.37 1.06
N ARG A 20 -7.13 6.06 1.93
CA ARG A 20 -6.39 7.27 1.55
C ARG A 20 -5.27 6.97 0.54
N LEU A 21 -4.51 5.91 0.74
CA LEU A 21 -3.41 5.54 -0.15
C LEU A 21 -3.93 5.06 -1.50
N GLU A 22 -4.96 4.22 -1.51
CA GLU A 22 -5.64 3.78 -2.75
C GLU A 22 -6.23 4.97 -3.52
N SER A 23 -6.80 5.97 -2.83
CA SER A 23 -7.29 7.20 -3.49
C SER A 23 -6.18 8.12 -4.00
N ARG A 24 -4.93 7.99 -3.53
CA ARG A 24 -3.78 8.76 -3.99
C ARG A 24 -3.04 8.11 -5.15
N VAL A 25 -3.33 6.84 -5.43
CA VAL A 25 -2.85 6.18 -6.63
C VAL A 25 -3.60 6.82 -7.80
N ASP A 26 -2.87 7.56 -8.64
CA ASP A 26 -3.41 8.12 -9.88
C ASP A 26 -3.72 6.96 -10.85
N GLY A 27 -5.01 6.75 -11.12
CA GLY A 27 -5.49 5.71 -12.03
C GLY A 27 -6.12 4.50 -11.32
N ASP A 28 -6.21 3.39 -12.06
CA ASP A 28 -6.73 2.13 -11.55
C ASP A 28 -5.67 1.44 -10.67
N ILE A 29 -6.06 0.99 -9.47
CA ILE A 29 -5.16 0.28 -8.54
C ILE A 29 -4.56 -0.97 -9.19
N LEU A 30 -5.29 -1.62 -10.09
CA LEU A 30 -4.81 -2.78 -10.84
C LEU A 30 -3.68 -2.41 -11.81
N GLU A 31 -3.74 -1.22 -12.41
CA GLU A 31 -2.66 -0.73 -13.28
C GLU A 31 -1.41 -0.39 -12.47
N PHE A 32 -1.62 0.24 -11.31
CA PHE A 32 -0.54 0.52 -10.37
C PHE A 32 0.16 -0.76 -9.88
N GLU A 33 -0.60 -1.82 -9.58
CA GLU A 33 -0.04 -3.12 -9.21
C GLU A 33 0.69 -3.80 -10.38
N ARG A 34 0.17 -3.71 -11.61
CA ARG A 34 0.88 -4.21 -12.80
C ARG A 34 2.23 -3.51 -12.99
N ARG A 35 2.26 -2.19 -12.79
CA ARG A 35 3.49 -1.38 -12.84
C ARG A 35 4.45 -1.74 -11.70
N ALA A 36 3.93 -2.06 -10.52
CA ALA A 36 4.74 -2.52 -9.38
C ALA A 36 5.47 -3.83 -9.70
N ILE A 37 4.73 -4.81 -10.23
CA ILE A 37 5.28 -6.12 -10.62
C ILE A 37 6.29 -5.98 -11.76
N SER A 38 6.08 -5.00 -12.65
CA SER A 38 6.98 -4.72 -13.78
C SER A 38 8.17 -3.83 -13.41
N TYR A 39 8.34 -3.47 -12.13
CA TYR A 39 9.39 -2.56 -11.64
C TYR A 39 9.36 -1.15 -12.28
N GLU A 40 8.19 -0.71 -12.74
CA GLU A 40 7.96 0.58 -13.40
C GLU A 40 7.51 1.68 -12.44
N LEU A 41 7.47 1.39 -11.14
CA LEU A 41 7.19 2.37 -10.10
C LEU A 41 8.45 3.13 -9.72
N SER A 42 8.32 4.45 -9.55
CA SER A 42 9.35 5.25 -8.92
C SER A 42 9.60 4.77 -7.47
N PRO A 43 10.78 5.05 -6.88
CA PRO A 43 11.06 4.66 -5.49
C PRO A 43 10.00 5.14 -4.48
N LYS A 44 9.35 6.28 -4.77
CA LYS A 44 8.27 6.82 -3.95
C LYS A 44 6.96 6.04 -4.12
N GLU A 45 6.61 5.68 -5.35
CA GLU A 45 5.44 4.84 -5.64
C GLU A 45 5.64 3.42 -5.09
N MET A 46 6.86 2.88 -5.17
CA MET A 46 7.19 1.57 -4.58
C MET A 46 6.94 1.57 -3.07
N GLY A 47 7.34 2.63 -2.35
CA GLY A 47 7.04 2.75 -0.92
C GLY A 47 5.53 2.87 -0.61
N ILE A 48 4.73 3.45 -1.52
CA ILE A 48 3.27 3.48 -1.39
C ILE A 48 2.71 2.07 -1.62
N TRP A 49 3.18 1.35 -2.62
CA TRP A 49 2.76 -0.02 -2.92
C TRP A 49 3.08 -0.98 -1.76
N GLU A 50 4.30 -0.94 -1.23
CA GLU A 50 4.70 -1.71 -0.05
C GLU A 50 3.81 -1.40 1.16
N ARG A 51 3.45 -0.12 1.35
CA ARG A 51 2.57 0.29 2.45
C ARG A 51 1.13 -0.18 2.27
N ILE A 52 0.60 -0.14 1.05
CA ILE A 52 -0.73 -0.69 0.73
C ILE A 52 -0.74 -2.20 1.01
N ALA A 53 0.30 -2.93 0.57
CA ALA A 53 0.42 -4.36 0.83
C ALA A 53 0.46 -4.69 2.33
N GLU A 54 1.22 -3.91 3.13
CA GLU A 54 1.28 -4.08 4.58
C GLU A 54 -0.08 -3.83 5.25
N LEU A 55 -0.80 -2.77 4.85
CA LEU A 55 -2.12 -2.45 5.41
C LEU A 55 -3.18 -3.49 5.01
N ARG A 56 -3.13 -4.01 3.79
CA ARG A 56 -3.99 -5.11 3.33
C ARG A 56 -3.75 -6.38 4.14
N TRP A 57 -2.50 -6.73 4.38
CA TRP A 57 -2.12 -7.85 5.24
C TRP A 57 -2.63 -7.66 6.68
N LEU A 58 -2.45 -6.48 7.26
CA LEU A 58 -2.94 -6.15 8.61
C LEU A 58 -4.48 -6.23 8.73
N LEU A 59 -5.20 -5.92 7.65
CA LEU A 59 -6.66 -5.97 7.58
C LEU A 59 -7.21 -7.33 7.12
N ASN A 60 -6.33 -8.29 6.80
CA ASN A 60 -6.70 -9.59 6.24
C ASN A 60 -7.55 -9.47 4.97
N ARG A 61 -7.19 -8.51 4.11
CA ARG A 61 -7.78 -8.30 2.77
C ARG A 61 -6.75 -8.74 1.75
N ASP A 62 -7.02 -9.84 1.06
CA ASP A 62 -6.24 -10.34 -0.07
C ASP A 62 -6.82 -9.80 -1.39
#